data_AF-A0A0F9VJF4-F1
#
_entry.id   AF-A0A0F9VJF4-F1
#
_cell.length_a   1.000
_cell.length_b   1.000
_cell.length_c   1.000
_cell.angle_alpha   90.00
_cell.angle_beta   90.00
_cell.angle_gamma   90.00
#
_symmetry.space_group_name_H-M   'P 1'
#
loop_
_entity.id
_entity.type
_entity.pdbx_description
1 polymer ?
#
loop_
_entity_poly.entity_id
_entity_poly.type
_entity_poly.pdbx_seq_one_letter_code
_entity_poly.pdbx_strand_id
1 'polypeptide(L)' 'MDELSMYDIKFWIKFAILFVPLELWIFFSAPSIKWVLLLSFGAIVGIFLALSGKSLRRR' A
#
# COMPACT_ATOMS: atom_id res chain seq x y z
N MET A 1 -5.57 -24.91 -0.50
CA MET A 1 -5.40 -23.47 -0.79
C MET A 1 -4.77 -23.39 -2.15
N ASP A 2 -5.49 -22.84 -3.13
CA ASP A 2 -4.98 -22.70 -4.49
C ASP A 2 -3.80 -21.71 -4.50
N GLU A 3 -2.81 -21.93 -5.37
CA GLU A 3 -1.59 -21.09 -5.44
C GLU A 3 -1.92 -19.60 -5.65
N LEU A 4 -3.01 -19.34 -6.37
CA LEU A 4 -3.57 -18.01 -6.64
C LEU A 4 -4.00 -17.31 -5.34
N SER A 5 -4.73 -18.03 -4.47
CA SER A 5 -5.15 -17.52 -3.15
C SER A 5 -3.96 -17.19 -2.25
N MET A 6 -2.91 -18.01 -2.27
CA MET A 6 -1.71 -17.75 -1.48
C MET A 6 -0.92 -16.54 -2.00
N TYR A 7 -0.92 -16.28 -3.31
CA TYR A 7 -0.31 -15.08 -3.89
C TYR A 7 -1.05 -13.81 -3.46
N ASP A 8 -2.38 -13.81 -3.52
CA ASP A 8 -3.21 -12.67 -3.14
C ASP A 8 -3.03 -12.31 -1.67
N ILE A 9 -3.04 -13.31 -0.78
CA ILE A 9 -2.81 -13.08 0.66
C ILE A 9 -1.44 -12.44 0.90
N LYS A 10 -0.38 -12.94 0.23
CA LYS A 10 0.97 -12.37 0.34
C LYS A 10 1.04 -10.93 -0.18
N PHE A 11 0.27 -10.59 -1.21
CA PHE A 11 0.17 -9.22 -1.71
C PHE A 11 -0.46 -8.30 -0.67
N TRP A 12 -1.61 -8.69 -0.10
CA TRP A 12 -2.31 -7.88 0.91
C TRP A 12 -1.52 -7.71 2.20
N ILE A 13 -0.79 -8.74 2.64
CA ILE A 13 0.12 -8.63 3.79
C ILE A 13 1.22 -7.59 3.51
N LYS A 14 1.87 -7.64 2.34
CA LYS A 14 2.89 -6.65 1.97
C LYS A 14 2.31 -5.25 1.84
N PHE A 15 1.10 -5.13 1.31
CA PHE A 15 0.38 -3.87 1.23
C PHE A 15 0.14 -3.29 2.62
N ALA A 16 -0.43 -4.07 3.55
CA ALA A 16 -0.71 -3.63 4.91
C ALA A 16 0.55 -3.20 5.68
N ILE A 17 1.65 -3.97 5.55
CA ILE A 17 2.93 -3.65 6.20
C ILE A 17 3.49 -2.31 5.73
N LEU A 18 3.28 -1.94 4.47
CA LEU A 18 3.74 -0.66 3.92
C LEU A 18 2.74 0.47 4.21
N PHE A 19 1.45 0.18 4.11
CA PHE A 19 0.39 1.18 4.20
C PHE A 19 0.17 1.64 5.63
N VAL A 20 0.07 0.75 6.62
CA VAL A 20 -0.28 1.13 8.00
C VAL A 20 0.73 2.09 8.63
N PRO A 21 2.06 1.84 8.57
CA PRO A 21 3.03 2.78 9.16
C PRO A 21 3.07 4.12 8.42
N LEU A 22 2.91 4.09 7.08
CA LEU A 22 2.88 5.30 6.27
C LEU A 22 1.65 6.15 6.57
N GLU A 23 0.48 5.52 6.67
CA GLU A 23 -0.78 6.16 7.01
C GLU A 23 -0.72 6.81 8.39
N LEU A 24 -0.19 6.09 9.40
CA LEU A 24 0.04 6.66 10.73
C LEU A 24 0.95 7.89 10.66
N TRP A 25 2.05 7.82 9.90
CA TRP A 25 2.96 8.94 9.73
C TRP A 25 2.28 10.14 9.05
N ILE A 26 1.43 9.91 8.05
CA ILE A 26 0.62 10.94 7.39
C ILE A 26 -0.31 11.61 8.41
N PHE A 27 -1.00 10.83 9.25
CA PHE A 27 -1.90 11.38 10.27
C PHE A 27 -1.17 12.27 11.30
N PHE A 28 0.05 11.92 11.70
CA PHE A 28 0.83 12.73 12.66
C PHE A 28 1.50 13.95 12.04
N SER A 29 1.84 13.88 10.76
CA SER A 29 2.69 14.91 10.11
C SER A 29 1.88 15.89 9.25
N ALA A 30 0.69 15.51 8.80
CA ALA A 30 -0.11 16.35 7.91
C ALA A 30 -0.74 17.54 8.67
N PRO A 31 -0.63 18.77 8.14
CA PRO A 31 -1.08 19.97 8.84
C PRO A 31 -2.60 20.17 8.82
N SER A 32 -3.34 19.47 7.94
CA SER A 32 -4.79 19.54 7.88
C SER A 32 -5.42 18.31 7.24
N ILE A 33 -6.73 18.14 7.42
CA ILE A 33 -7.50 16.98 6.91
C ILE A 33 -7.42 16.83 5.39
N LYS A 34 -7.28 17.94 4.65
CA LYS A 34 -7.14 17.92 3.19
C LYS A 34 -5.85 17.22 2.78
N TRP A 35 -4.77 17.45 3.51
CA TRP A 35 -3.47 16.82 3.27
C TRP A 35 -3.47 15.35 3.69
N VAL A 36 -4.13 15.02 4.80
CA VAL A 36 -4.34 13.61 5.18
C VAL A 36 -5.02 12.87 4.04
N LEU A 37 -6.19 13.33 3.60
CA LEU A 37 -6.93 12.67 2.52
C LEU A 37 -6.09 12.55 1.23
N LEU A 38 -5.46 13.64 0.79
CA LEU A 38 -4.64 13.64 -0.42
C LEU A 38 -3.49 12.63 -0.33
N LEU A 39 -2.77 12.63 0.79
CA LEU A 39 -1.61 11.76 1.01
C LEU A 39 -2.03 10.30 1.23
N SER A 40 -3.12 10.03 1.94
CA SER A 40 -3.69 8.69 2.13
C SER A 40 -4.09 8.06 0.80
N PHE A 41 -4.81 8.81 -0.05
CA PHE A 41 -5.15 8.34 -1.41
C PHE A 41 -3.89 8.10 -2.25
N GLY A 42 -2.92 9.02 -2.20
CA GLY A 42 -1.63 8.86 -2.89
C GLY A 42 -0.85 7.64 -2.39
N ALA A 43 -0.86 7.38 -1.09
CA ALA A 43 -0.20 6.24 -0.46
C ALA A 43 -0.81 4.91 -0.93
N ILE A 44 -2.15 4.80 -0.97
CA ILE A 44 -2.84 3.61 -1.49
C ILE A 44 -2.39 3.34 -2.93
N VAL A 45 -2.51 4.33 -3.81
CA VAL A 45 -2.18 4.17 -5.24
C VAL A 45 -0.69 3.86 -5.43
N GLY A 46 0.19 4.60 -4.74
CA GLY A 46 1.64 4.43 -4.84
C GLY A 46 2.12 3.05 -4.39
N ILE A 47 1.63 2.56 -3.24
CA ILE A 47 1.98 1.23 -2.72
C ILE A 47 1.43 0.14 -3.64
N PHE A 48 0.19 0.29 -4.12
CA PHE A 48 -0.42 -0.67 -5.04
C PHE A 48 0.38 -0.81 -6.34
N LEU A 49 0.78 0.32 -6.95
CA LEU A 49 1.62 0.35 -8.14
C LEU A 49 3.01 -0.26 -7.87
N ALA A 50 3.64 0.07 -6.75
CA ALA A 50 4.95 -0.46 -6.38
C ALA A 50 4.95 -1.98 -6.19
N LEU A 51 3.88 -2.53 -5.60
CA LEU A 51 3.73 -3.98 -5.41
C LEU A 51 3.35 -4.70 -6.72
N SER A 52 2.53 -4.06 -7.56
CA SER A 52 2.15 -4.57 -8.89
C SER A 52 3.36 -4.62 -9.83
N GLY A 53 4.21 -3.60 -9.83
CA GLY A 53 5.45 -3.57 -10.63
C GLY A 53 6.46 -4.66 -10.25
N LYS A 54 6.51 -5.05 -8.97
CA LYS A 54 7.34 -6.18 -8.50
C LYS A 54 6.85 -7.53 -9.02
N SER A 55 5.55 -7.67 -9.33
CA SER A 55 4.99 -8.86 -9.97
C SER A 55 5.48 -9.03 -11.41
N LEU A 56 5.52 -7.93 -12.18
CA LEU A 56 5.96 -7.94 -13.59
C LEU A 56 7.43 -8.30 -13.78
N ARG A 57 8.31 -7.96 -12.82
CA ARG A 57 9.77 -8.20 -12.95
C ARG A 57 10.19 -9.68 -12.87
N ARG A 58 9.28 -10.61 -12.56
CA ARG A 58 9.57 -12.06 -12.47
C ARG A 58 9.20 -12.87 -13.73
N ARG A 59 8.75 -12.22 -14.80
CA ARG A 59 8.64 -12.85 -16.13
C ARG A 59 9.89 -12.60 -16.95
#